data_AF-A0A367L796-F1
#
_entry.id   AF-A0A367L796-F1
#
_cell.length_a   1.000
_cell.length_b   1.000
_cell.length_c   1.000
_cell.angle_alpha   90.00
_cell.angle_beta   90.00
_cell.angle_gamma   90.00
#
_symmetry.space_group_name_H-M   'P 1'
#
loop_
_entity.id
_entity.type
_entity.pdbx_description
1 polymer ?
#
loop_
_entity_poly.entity_id
_entity_poly.type
_entity_poly.pdbx_seq_one_letter_code
_entity_poly.pdbx_strand_id
1 'polypeptide(L)'
;MTLTVLSDHQVQTILEGLDLDELDQFRCVLAEALHEFSNNDGFYQQPHRLSTVDPVSRAATLYMPVSGPEGLGCKVVCLPSTDAADDSSEIPSSRSCPPRPTGVVNILSPAGQPLGLIHATTLTAFRTALGSACLLNRRNQVKTITVFGSGSQAYWHVRIALMMRGSTIKRVNIINRRFSDNAGHILKSFTAIPPAVRDREGWSTTKFGILTPTFHEYERLLKEQVRGSDVIYCCTPSRKDLFDASILTSHEGRKKGRLIVAVGSYTPHMRELPEALLIQATKQHDGNRRHFHKHAEEAGVIVVDTLDGVLKEAGEIIAARINPNQLVELGELVMLNRLAVEESEATTPICQTPPATEHPHDYFDQGDKKLSVSTLLGDPARSPTSSPGGHSRMPSLPMPFRKSSSSSSDGEKKKEDSLARWLRDGTVVYKSVGLGIMDLVVGMQLIKLARSKGIGTQIEGF
;
A
#
# COMPACT_ATOMS: atom_id res chain seq x y z
N MET A 1 8.52 -31.13 2.32
CA MET A 1 7.80 -29.86 2.08
C MET A 1 7.38 -29.81 0.62
N THR A 2 6.62 -28.77 0.24
CA THR A 2 6.07 -28.64 -1.10
C THR A 2 6.21 -27.19 -1.57
N LEU A 3 6.93 -26.98 -2.67
CA LEU A 3 7.08 -25.71 -3.37
C LEU A 3 5.87 -25.49 -4.29
N THR A 4 5.29 -24.29 -4.30
CA THR A 4 4.19 -23.92 -5.22
C THR A 4 4.67 -23.00 -6.33
N VAL A 5 4.55 -23.43 -7.58
CA VAL A 5 4.92 -22.64 -8.77
C VAL A 5 3.67 -22.06 -9.45
N LEU A 6 3.67 -20.76 -9.70
CA LEU A 6 2.54 -20.01 -10.28
C LEU A 6 2.95 -19.25 -11.56
N SER A 7 2.36 -19.65 -12.69
CA SER A 7 2.47 -18.93 -13.98
C SER A 7 1.62 -17.66 -14.00
N ASP A 8 1.95 -16.68 -14.86
CA ASP A 8 1.24 -15.38 -14.93
C ASP A 8 -0.27 -15.55 -15.16
N HIS A 9 -0.67 -16.53 -15.99
CA HIS A 9 -2.07 -16.87 -16.24
C HIS A 9 -2.77 -17.37 -14.96
N GLN A 10 -2.13 -18.23 -14.17
CA GLN A 10 -2.68 -18.70 -12.90
C GLN A 10 -2.78 -17.56 -11.88
N VAL A 11 -1.77 -16.70 -11.80
CA VAL A 11 -1.78 -15.49 -10.97
C VAL A 11 -2.94 -14.57 -11.36
N GLN A 12 -3.12 -14.30 -12.66
CA GLN A 12 -4.23 -13.49 -13.17
C GLN A 12 -5.59 -14.15 -12.89
N THR A 13 -5.74 -15.46 -13.13
CA THR A 13 -6.99 -16.19 -12.89
C THR A 13 -7.42 -16.10 -11.42
N ILE A 14 -6.50 -16.26 -10.48
CA ILE A 14 -6.79 -16.13 -9.03
C ILE A 14 -7.20 -14.69 -8.70
N LEU A 15 -6.41 -13.71 -9.14
CA LEU A 15 -6.56 -12.31 -8.72
C LEU A 15 -7.74 -11.58 -9.40
N GLU A 16 -8.15 -12.00 -10.60
CA GLU A 16 -9.34 -11.44 -11.27
C GLU A 16 -10.64 -12.05 -10.73
N GLY A 17 -10.57 -13.31 -10.28
CA GLY A 17 -11.68 -14.09 -9.72
C GLY A 17 -11.90 -13.93 -8.22
N LEU A 18 -11.20 -13.01 -7.54
CA LEU A 18 -11.46 -12.70 -6.13
C LEU A 18 -12.87 -12.16 -5.93
N ASP A 19 -13.41 -12.35 -4.74
CA ASP A 19 -14.53 -11.56 -4.21
C ASP A 19 -14.01 -10.35 -3.38
N LEU A 20 -14.92 -9.68 -2.67
CA LEU A 20 -14.59 -8.53 -1.84
C LEU A 20 -13.83 -8.90 -0.57
N ASP A 21 -14.14 -10.04 0.04
CA ASP A 21 -13.57 -10.45 1.33
C ASP A 21 -12.15 -11.00 1.14
N GLU A 22 -11.92 -11.77 0.07
CA GLU A 22 -10.58 -12.18 -0.34
C GLU A 22 -9.70 -10.97 -0.70
N LEU A 23 -10.23 -9.99 -1.43
CA LEU A 23 -9.53 -8.76 -1.77
C LEU A 23 -9.20 -7.92 -0.53
N ASP A 24 -10.12 -7.82 0.44
CA ASP A 24 -9.88 -7.05 1.67
C ASP A 24 -8.90 -7.76 2.61
N GLN A 25 -8.86 -9.10 2.63
CA GLN A 25 -7.79 -9.86 3.29
C GLN A 25 -6.41 -9.53 2.72
N PHE A 26 -6.25 -9.53 1.38
CA PHE A 26 -5.01 -9.08 0.74
C PHE A 26 -4.65 -7.65 1.15
N ARG A 27 -5.62 -6.73 1.16
CA ARG A 27 -5.43 -5.33 1.55
C ARG A 27 -5.02 -5.19 3.02
N CYS A 28 -5.59 -5.99 3.92
CA CYS A 28 -5.24 -5.99 5.35
C CYS A 28 -3.82 -6.51 5.57
N VAL A 29 -3.46 -7.67 5.01
CA VAL A 29 -2.10 -8.23 5.11
C VAL A 29 -1.03 -7.24 4.60
N LEU A 30 -1.30 -6.56 3.48
CA LEU A 30 -0.39 -5.52 2.98
C LEU A 30 -0.34 -4.29 3.90
N ALA A 31 -1.46 -3.86 4.48
CA ALA A 31 -1.52 -2.73 5.39
C ALA A 31 -0.79 -3.01 6.72
N GLU A 32 -0.91 -4.22 7.25
CA GLU A 32 -0.25 -4.66 8.50
C GLU A 32 1.28 -4.68 8.32
N ALA A 33 1.78 -5.33 7.27
CA ALA A 33 3.21 -5.38 6.97
C ALA A 33 3.83 -3.99 6.69
N LEU A 34 3.07 -3.07 6.07
CA LEU A 34 3.53 -1.68 5.88
C LEU A 34 3.53 -0.90 7.20
N HIS A 35 2.58 -1.14 8.11
CA HIS A 35 2.53 -0.49 9.42
C HIS A 35 3.71 -0.91 10.32
N GLU A 36 3.96 -2.22 10.43
CA GLU A 36 5.11 -2.81 11.15
C GLU A 36 6.46 -2.31 10.57
N PHE A 37 6.53 -2.08 9.26
CA PHE A 37 7.69 -1.49 8.61
C PHE A 37 7.90 -0.02 8.99
N SER A 38 6.88 0.83 8.84
CA SER A 38 6.98 2.27 9.15
C SER A 38 7.21 2.55 10.64
N ASN A 39 6.67 1.72 11.54
CA ASN A 39 6.95 1.80 12.98
C ASN A 39 8.42 1.48 13.34
N ASN A 40 9.18 0.89 12.41
CA ASN A 40 10.59 0.50 12.57
C ASN A 40 10.81 -0.51 13.72
N ASP A 41 9.90 -1.48 13.89
CA ASP A 41 10.01 -2.58 14.88
C ASP A 41 11.20 -3.53 14.61
N GLY A 42 11.99 -3.29 13.55
CA GLY A 42 13.21 -4.03 13.21
C GLY A 42 12.99 -5.42 12.58
N PHE A 43 11.76 -5.93 12.59
CA PHE A 43 11.41 -7.24 12.02
C PHE A 43 11.54 -7.29 10.48
N TYR A 44 11.23 -6.20 9.78
CA TYR A 44 11.44 -6.11 8.33
C TYR A 44 12.80 -5.50 7.99
N GLN A 45 13.55 -6.19 7.14
CA GLN A 45 14.76 -5.67 6.52
C GLN A 45 14.51 -5.51 5.02
N GLN A 46 14.55 -4.26 4.57
CA GLN A 46 14.35 -3.88 3.18
C GLN A 46 15.63 -3.24 2.62
N PRO A 47 16.58 -4.03 2.10
CA PRO A 47 17.73 -3.49 1.39
C PRO A 47 17.29 -2.66 0.18
N HIS A 48 18.13 -1.71 -0.24
CA HIS A 48 17.96 -1.01 -1.51
C HIS A 48 18.05 -2.01 -2.68
N ARG A 49 17.37 -1.69 -3.79
CA ARG A 49 17.39 -2.56 -4.98
C ARG A 49 18.81 -2.66 -5.55
N LEU A 50 19.20 -3.86 -5.96
CA LEU A 50 20.45 -4.10 -6.68
C LEU A 50 20.16 -4.16 -8.18
N SER A 51 21.12 -3.76 -9.01
CA SER A 51 21.00 -3.82 -10.46
C SER A 51 22.24 -4.38 -11.12
N THR A 52 22.06 -5.27 -12.10
CA THR A 52 23.09 -5.64 -13.09
C THR A 52 22.63 -5.22 -14.48
N VAL A 53 23.57 -5.02 -15.40
CA VAL A 53 23.28 -4.72 -16.81
C VAL A 53 24.00 -5.74 -17.67
N ASP A 54 23.27 -6.40 -18.57
CA ASP A 54 23.87 -7.32 -19.54
C ASP A 54 24.73 -6.55 -20.55
N PRO A 55 26.03 -6.87 -20.73
CA PRO A 55 26.93 -6.06 -21.54
C PRO A 55 26.60 -6.06 -23.03
N VAL A 56 25.83 -7.04 -23.52
CA VAL A 56 25.51 -7.22 -24.95
C VAL A 56 24.16 -6.58 -25.30
N SER A 57 23.09 -6.99 -24.63
CA SER A 57 21.71 -6.53 -24.87
C SER A 57 21.36 -5.21 -24.18
N ARG A 58 22.19 -4.76 -23.22
CA ARG A 58 21.94 -3.60 -22.34
C ARG A 58 20.64 -3.69 -21.53
N ALA A 59 20.05 -4.88 -21.42
CA ALA A 59 18.95 -5.14 -20.51
C ALA A 59 19.43 -5.01 -19.05
N ALA A 60 18.61 -4.41 -18.19
CA ALA A 60 18.90 -4.20 -16.79
C ALA A 60 18.11 -5.19 -15.92
N THR A 61 18.79 -6.00 -15.12
CA THR A 61 18.15 -6.91 -14.16
C THR A 61 18.15 -6.28 -12.78
N LEU A 62 16.97 -6.07 -12.22
CA LEU A 62 16.78 -5.57 -10.86
C LEU A 62 16.51 -6.73 -9.90
N TYR A 63 17.16 -6.69 -8.74
CA TYR A 63 16.97 -7.62 -7.63
C TYR A 63 16.43 -6.82 -6.43
N MET A 64 15.29 -7.25 -5.92
CA MET A 64 14.59 -6.61 -4.80
C MET A 64 14.45 -7.64 -3.67
N PRO A 65 15.48 -7.83 -2.84
CA PRO A 65 15.42 -8.69 -1.67
C PRO A 65 14.59 -8.05 -0.55
N VAL A 66 14.10 -8.89 0.36
CA VAL A 66 13.45 -8.52 1.62
C VAL A 66 13.56 -9.68 2.61
N SER A 67 13.70 -9.35 3.89
CA SER A 67 13.49 -10.26 5.02
C SER A 67 12.38 -9.70 5.91
N GLY A 68 11.58 -10.57 6.51
CA GLY A 68 10.49 -10.21 7.42
C GLY A 68 10.06 -11.38 8.31
N PRO A 69 9.14 -11.16 9.26
CA PRO A 69 8.68 -12.20 10.18
C PRO A 69 7.92 -13.34 9.47
N GLU A 70 7.22 -13.06 8.35
CA GLU A 70 6.62 -14.11 7.51
C GLU A 70 7.65 -14.96 6.73
N GLY A 71 8.86 -14.46 6.50
CA GLY A 71 9.90 -15.15 5.74
C GLY A 71 10.78 -14.26 4.86
N LEU A 72 11.38 -14.87 3.85
CA LEU A 72 12.33 -14.23 2.94
C LEU A 72 11.73 -14.10 1.54
N GLY A 73 11.92 -12.94 0.93
CA GLY A 73 11.47 -12.66 -0.43
C GLY A 73 12.58 -12.13 -1.31
N CYS A 74 12.57 -12.47 -2.59
CA CYS A 74 13.37 -11.76 -3.58
C CYS A 74 12.65 -11.72 -4.93
N LYS A 75 12.35 -10.51 -5.42
CA LYS A 75 11.90 -10.31 -6.80
C LYS A 75 13.10 -10.06 -7.71
N VAL A 76 13.21 -10.83 -8.78
CA VAL A 76 14.17 -10.62 -9.87
C VAL A 76 13.38 -10.23 -11.12
N VAL A 77 13.64 -9.06 -11.69
CA VAL A 77 12.92 -8.54 -12.87
C VAL A 77 13.88 -7.96 -13.89
N CYS A 78 13.78 -8.44 -15.13
CA CYS A 78 14.56 -7.96 -16.27
C CYS A 78 13.78 -6.85 -16.98
N LEU A 79 14.43 -5.72 -17.20
CA LEU A 79 13.94 -4.58 -17.98
C LEU A 79 14.66 -4.56 -19.35
N PRO A 80 13.94 -4.44 -20.48
CA PRO A 80 14.58 -4.25 -21.78
C PRO A 80 15.32 -2.91 -21.84
N SER A 81 16.36 -2.82 -22.68
CA SER A 81 17.14 -1.58 -22.86
C SER A 81 16.25 -0.40 -23.27
N THR A 82 16.49 0.77 -22.66
CA THR A 82 15.76 2.00 -22.99
C THR A 82 16.18 2.64 -24.30
N ASP A 83 17.29 2.19 -24.88
CA ASP A 83 17.95 2.89 -26.00
C ASP A 83 17.33 2.50 -27.34
N ALA A 84 16.66 1.34 -27.40
CA ALA A 84 15.93 0.83 -28.56
C ALA A 84 14.55 1.52 -28.78
N ALA A 85 14.33 2.71 -28.21
CA ALA A 85 13.03 3.38 -28.20
C ALA A 85 12.92 4.58 -29.18
N ASP A 86 14.05 5.10 -29.68
CA ASP A 86 14.10 6.30 -30.55
C ASP A 86 14.71 6.06 -31.95
N ASP A 87 15.25 4.87 -32.24
CA ASP A 87 15.87 4.56 -33.54
C ASP A 87 15.03 3.59 -34.38
N SER A 88 14.69 3.98 -35.61
CA SER A 88 13.85 3.21 -36.54
C SER A 88 14.69 2.39 -37.51
N SER A 89 15.54 1.51 -36.98
CA SER A 89 16.46 0.65 -37.74
C SER A 89 16.29 -0.83 -37.39
N GLU A 90 16.18 -1.68 -38.41
CA GLU A 90 16.00 -3.13 -38.24
C GLU A 90 17.31 -3.80 -37.83
N ILE A 91 17.35 -4.37 -36.62
CA ILE A 91 18.49 -5.15 -36.11
C ILE A 91 18.09 -6.65 -36.05
N PRO A 92 18.94 -7.61 -36.50
CA PRO A 92 18.50 -8.98 -36.74
C PRO A 92 17.99 -9.76 -35.52
N SER A 93 16.97 -10.58 -35.76
CA SER A 93 16.26 -11.41 -34.77
C SER A 93 17.06 -12.63 -34.30
N SER A 94 18.04 -12.45 -33.39
CA SER A 94 18.82 -13.58 -32.85
C SER A 94 19.30 -13.50 -31.39
N ARG A 95 18.61 -12.75 -30.51
CA ARG A 95 18.64 -12.98 -29.04
C ARG A 95 17.34 -12.53 -28.35
N SER A 96 16.87 -13.34 -27.41
CA SER A 96 15.51 -13.27 -26.84
C SER A 96 15.40 -12.38 -25.60
N CYS A 97 15.64 -11.07 -25.74
CA CYS A 97 15.19 -10.12 -24.72
C CYS A 97 13.67 -9.89 -24.90
N PRO A 98 12.81 -10.15 -23.90
CA PRO A 98 11.38 -9.94 -24.02
C PRO A 98 11.06 -8.43 -24.11
N PRO A 99 10.16 -7.98 -25.00
CA PRO A 99 9.87 -6.57 -25.24
C PRO A 99 9.06 -5.88 -24.11
N ARG A 100 8.93 -6.54 -22.96
CA ARG A 100 8.21 -6.09 -21.77
C ARG A 100 8.95 -6.58 -20.52
N PRO A 101 8.94 -5.83 -19.41
CA PRO A 101 9.44 -6.31 -18.13
C PRO A 101 8.87 -7.70 -17.78
N THR A 102 9.74 -8.62 -17.39
CA THR A 102 9.36 -9.95 -16.91
C THR A 102 10.27 -10.39 -15.78
N GLY A 103 9.82 -11.32 -14.95
CA GLY A 103 10.55 -11.72 -13.77
C GLY A 103 9.82 -12.73 -12.90
N VAL A 104 10.42 -13.00 -11.74
CA VAL A 104 9.94 -13.97 -10.75
C VAL A 104 10.03 -13.38 -9.34
N VAL A 105 9.10 -13.75 -8.47
CA VAL A 105 9.18 -13.54 -7.02
C VAL A 105 9.43 -14.90 -6.37
N ASN A 106 10.59 -15.01 -5.72
CA ASN A 106 10.97 -16.18 -4.92
C ASN A 106 10.52 -15.92 -3.48
N ILE A 107 9.84 -16.89 -2.86
CA ILE A 107 9.35 -16.80 -1.49
C ILE A 107 9.80 -18.02 -0.70
N LEU A 108 10.39 -17.79 0.47
CA LEU A 108 10.94 -18.80 1.37
C LEU A 108 10.44 -18.54 2.80
N SER A 109 10.41 -19.57 3.63
CA SER A 109 10.09 -19.45 5.06
C SER A 109 11.21 -18.72 5.83
N PRO A 110 10.99 -18.30 7.10
CA PRO A 110 12.06 -17.76 7.94
C PRO A 110 13.24 -18.73 8.14
N ALA A 111 13.01 -20.03 7.97
CA ALA A 111 14.04 -21.08 8.00
C ALA A 111 14.73 -21.32 6.64
N GLY A 112 14.47 -20.47 5.64
CA GLY A 112 15.05 -20.58 4.30
C GLY A 112 14.47 -21.70 3.42
N GLN A 113 13.39 -22.36 3.83
CA GLN A 113 12.74 -23.41 3.03
C GLN A 113 11.93 -22.78 1.89
N PRO A 114 12.09 -23.19 0.62
CA PRO A 114 11.32 -22.65 -0.49
C PRO A 114 9.81 -22.91 -0.37
N LEU A 115 9.00 -21.85 -0.45
CA LEU A 115 7.53 -21.93 -0.33
C LEU A 115 6.83 -21.70 -1.67
N GLY A 116 7.32 -20.76 -2.49
CA GLY A 116 6.78 -20.56 -3.82
C GLY A 116 7.64 -19.77 -4.80
N LEU A 117 7.29 -19.95 -6.07
CA LEU A 117 7.92 -19.35 -7.24
C LEU A 117 6.82 -18.71 -8.10
N ILE A 118 6.68 -17.38 -8.06
CA ILE A 118 5.53 -16.67 -8.64
C ILE A 118 5.99 -15.80 -9.81
N HIS A 119 5.33 -15.88 -10.96
CA HIS A 119 5.59 -14.96 -12.07
C HIS A 119 5.29 -13.51 -11.68
N ALA A 120 6.27 -12.61 -11.87
CA ALA A 120 6.24 -11.31 -11.22
C ALA A 120 5.35 -10.25 -11.90
N THR A 121 4.99 -10.42 -13.17
CA THR A 121 4.32 -9.37 -13.97
C THR A 121 2.96 -9.00 -13.42
N THR A 122 2.05 -9.97 -13.26
CA THR A 122 0.70 -9.72 -12.73
C THR A 122 0.75 -9.39 -11.23
N LEU A 123 1.55 -10.12 -10.44
CA LEU A 123 1.71 -9.88 -9.01
C LEU A 123 2.20 -8.45 -8.72
N THR A 124 3.24 -7.97 -9.42
CA THR A 124 3.79 -6.60 -9.24
C THR A 124 2.74 -5.53 -9.51
N ALA A 125 1.90 -5.70 -10.53
CA ALA A 125 0.84 -4.74 -10.84
C ALA A 125 -0.29 -4.77 -9.81
N PHE A 126 -0.73 -5.96 -9.39
CA PHE A 126 -1.73 -6.12 -8.33
C PHE A 126 -1.27 -5.54 -7.00
N ARG A 127 -0.08 -5.90 -6.49
CA ARG A 127 0.42 -5.39 -5.19
C ARG A 127 0.62 -3.87 -5.16
N THR A 128 0.92 -3.26 -6.31
CA THR A 128 1.10 -1.80 -6.42
C THR A 128 -0.25 -1.09 -6.38
N ALA A 129 -1.22 -1.61 -7.13
CA ALA A 129 -2.61 -1.18 -7.08
C ALA A 129 -3.20 -1.33 -5.66
N LEU A 130 -2.92 -2.43 -4.98
CA LEU A 130 -3.37 -2.73 -3.62
C LEU A 130 -2.84 -1.73 -2.58
N GLY A 131 -1.58 -1.28 -2.70
CA GLY A 131 -1.06 -0.18 -1.86
C GLY A 131 -1.86 1.11 -2.04
N SER A 132 -2.21 1.47 -3.29
CA SER A 132 -3.11 2.61 -3.54
C SER A 132 -4.55 2.38 -3.04
N ALA A 133 -4.99 1.12 -2.97
CA ALA A 133 -6.32 0.72 -2.54
C ALA A 133 -6.55 0.97 -1.04
N CYS A 134 -5.49 0.91 -0.22
CA CYS A 134 -5.53 1.33 1.18
C CYS A 134 -6.01 2.79 1.34
N LEU A 135 -5.56 3.69 0.47
CA LEU A 135 -6.02 5.09 0.43
C LEU A 135 -7.39 5.24 -0.27
N LEU A 136 -7.67 4.44 -1.30
CA LEU A 136 -8.98 4.41 -1.95
C LEU A 136 -10.10 4.05 -0.96
N ASN A 137 -9.84 3.11 -0.05
CA ASN A 137 -10.80 2.67 0.96
C ASN A 137 -11.26 3.84 1.87
N ARG A 138 -10.35 4.77 2.18
CA ARG A 138 -10.66 5.97 2.99
C ARG A 138 -11.56 6.99 2.27
N ARG A 139 -11.67 6.98 0.93
CA ARG A 139 -12.40 8.01 0.16
C ARG A 139 -13.91 7.92 0.35
N ASN A 140 -14.57 9.06 0.59
CA ASN A 140 -16.02 9.12 0.78
C ASN A 140 -16.82 8.69 -0.47
N GLN A 141 -16.51 9.26 -1.63
CA GLN A 141 -17.20 8.98 -2.90
C GLN A 141 -16.21 8.94 -4.05
N VAL A 142 -16.38 7.97 -4.96
CA VAL A 142 -15.59 7.82 -6.20
C VAL A 142 -16.55 7.57 -7.35
N LYS A 143 -16.67 8.53 -8.27
CA LYS A 143 -17.63 8.54 -9.39
C LYS A 143 -16.93 8.59 -10.76
N THR A 144 -15.81 9.29 -10.83
CA THR A 144 -14.96 9.41 -12.03
C THR A 144 -13.52 9.04 -11.70
N ILE A 145 -12.99 8.05 -12.40
CA ILE A 145 -11.57 7.71 -12.39
C ILE A 145 -10.95 8.21 -13.71
N THR A 146 -9.75 8.77 -13.65
CA THR A 146 -8.89 8.94 -14.83
C THR A 146 -7.60 8.16 -14.62
N VAL A 147 -7.17 7.41 -15.62
CA VAL A 147 -5.89 6.69 -15.61
C VAL A 147 -5.06 7.09 -16.82
N PHE A 148 -3.78 7.42 -16.58
CA PHE A 148 -2.78 7.63 -17.61
C PHE A 148 -2.05 6.31 -17.88
N GLY A 149 -2.00 5.91 -19.15
CA GLY A 149 -1.43 4.64 -19.59
C GLY A 149 -2.47 3.53 -19.75
N SER A 150 -2.06 2.45 -20.43
CA SER A 150 -2.92 1.32 -20.82
C SER A 150 -2.25 -0.04 -20.62
N GLY A 151 -1.29 -0.14 -19.69
CA GLY A 151 -0.59 -1.38 -19.34
C GLY A 151 -1.16 -2.04 -18.08
N SER A 152 -0.53 -3.14 -17.63
CA SER A 152 -1.01 -3.93 -16.47
C SER A 152 -1.19 -3.11 -15.19
N GLN A 153 -0.34 -2.11 -14.94
CA GLN A 153 -0.51 -1.18 -13.82
C GLN A 153 -1.84 -0.42 -13.92
N ALA A 154 -2.13 0.19 -15.06
CA ALA A 154 -3.39 0.92 -15.30
C ALA A 154 -4.62 -0.01 -15.19
N TYR A 155 -4.51 -1.23 -15.70
CA TYR A 155 -5.56 -2.25 -15.55
C TYR A 155 -5.83 -2.59 -14.09
N TRP A 156 -4.81 -2.95 -13.30
CA TRP A 156 -5.01 -3.40 -11.92
C TRP A 156 -5.48 -2.29 -10.96
N HIS A 157 -5.02 -1.05 -11.14
CA HIS A 157 -5.52 0.09 -10.36
C HIS A 157 -7.02 0.34 -10.62
N VAL A 158 -7.47 0.24 -11.87
CA VAL A 158 -8.89 0.36 -12.22
C VAL A 158 -9.68 -0.90 -11.81
N ARG A 159 -9.15 -2.11 -11.99
CA ARG A 159 -9.80 -3.38 -11.60
C ARG A 159 -10.10 -3.41 -10.11
N ILE A 160 -9.12 -3.15 -9.25
CA ILE A 160 -9.32 -3.12 -7.78
C ILE A 160 -10.30 -2.01 -7.39
N ALA A 161 -10.23 -0.83 -8.02
CA ALA A 161 -11.18 0.24 -7.75
C ALA A 161 -12.62 -0.14 -8.13
N LEU A 162 -12.83 -0.86 -9.24
CA LEU A 162 -14.13 -1.37 -9.65
C LEU A 162 -14.64 -2.51 -8.76
N MET A 163 -13.76 -3.37 -8.23
CA MET A 163 -14.14 -4.39 -7.24
C MET A 163 -14.64 -3.73 -5.96
N MET A 164 -13.85 -2.82 -5.38
CA MET A 164 -14.17 -2.17 -4.10
C MET A 164 -15.31 -1.16 -4.19
N ARG A 165 -15.44 -0.42 -5.31
CA ARG A 165 -16.29 0.80 -5.41
C ARG A 165 -17.12 0.85 -6.70
N GLY A 166 -17.29 -0.25 -7.41
CA GLY A 166 -17.94 -0.29 -8.72
C GLY A 166 -19.35 0.30 -8.74
N SER A 167 -20.13 0.10 -7.67
CA SER A 167 -21.46 0.68 -7.47
C SER A 167 -21.51 2.21 -7.37
N THR A 168 -20.40 2.89 -7.04
CA THR A 168 -20.33 4.36 -7.04
C THR A 168 -19.66 4.93 -8.28
N ILE A 169 -18.77 4.17 -8.92
CA ILE A 169 -18.05 4.55 -10.14
C ILE A 169 -19.06 4.61 -11.31
N LYS A 170 -18.98 5.69 -12.10
CA LYS A 170 -19.84 5.92 -13.27
C LYS A 170 -19.04 6.11 -14.56
N ARG A 171 -17.78 6.54 -14.45
CA ARG A 171 -16.90 6.80 -15.59
C ARG A 171 -15.44 6.44 -15.28
N VAL A 172 -14.79 5.82 -16.26
CA VAL A 172 -13.34 5.60 -16.30
C VAL A 172 -12.80 6.22 -17.59
N ASN A 173 -11.92 7.22 -17.45
CA ASN A 173 -11.20 7.81 -18.59
C ASN A 173 -9.81 7.19 -18.68
N ILE A 174 -9.39 6.72 -19.85
CA ILE A 174 -8.06 6.15 -20.11
C ILE A 174 -7.33 7.09 -21.07
N ILE A 175 -6.29 7.76 -20.58
CA ILE A 175 -5.51 8.74 -21.35
C ILE A 175 -4.19 8.10 -21.77
N ASN A 176 -3.90 8.06 -23.07
CA ASN A 176 -2.67 7.44 -23.59
C ASN A 176 -1.95 8.30 -24.64
N ARG A 177 -0.62 8.25 -24.66
CA ARG A 177 0.22 9.09 -25.54
C ARG A 177 0.04 8.80 -27.04
N ARG A 178 -0.39 7.58 -27.40
CA ARG A 178 -0.75 7.16 -28.76
C ARG A 178 -1.94 6.20 -28.68
N PHE A 179 -2.74 6.13 -29.74
CA PHE A 179 -3.63 4.97 -29.92
C PHE A 179 -2.76 3.77 -30.33
N SER A 180 -2.92 2.65 -29.66
CA SER A 180 -2.10 1.45 -29.84
C SER A 180 -2.87 0.20 -29.41
N ASP A 181 -2.39 -0.98 -29.77
CA ASP A 181 -3.06 -2.24 -29.42
C ASP A 181 -3.27 -2.40 -27.91
N ASN A 182 -2.33 -1.88 -27.09
CA ASN A 182 -2.48 -1.85 -25.63
C ASN A 182 -3.67 -1.00 -25.17
N ALA A 183 -3.99 0.10 -25.86
CA ALA A 183 -5.16 0.94 -25.55
C ALA A 183 -6.47 0.25 -25.92
N GLY A 184 -6.49 -0.52 -27.02
CA GLY A 184 -7.59 -1.42 -27.34
C GLY A 184 -7.69 -2.60 -26.37
N HIS A 185 -6.55 -3.15 -25.93
CA HIS A 185 -6.47 -4.33 -25.06
C HIS A 185 -7.03 -4.04 -23.66
N ILE A 186 -6.71 -2.90 -23.04
CA ILE A 186 -7.24 -2.59 -21.70
C ILE A 186 -8.77 -2.48 -21.71
N LEU A 187 -9.38 -1.93 -22.77
CA LEU A 187 -10.85 -1.97 -22.93
C LEU A 187 -11.35 -3.40 -23.16
N LYS A 188 -10.70 -4.17 -24.06
CA LYS A 188 -11.05 -5.57 -24.31
C LYS A 188 -11.07 -6.39 -23.01
N SER A 189 -10.06 -6.23 -22.15
CA SER A 189 -10.00 -6.85 -20.81
C SER A 189 -11.23 -6.52 -19.96
N PHE A 190 -11.60 -5.24 -19.82
CA PHE A 190 -12.80 -4.87 -19.05
C PHE A 190 -14.12 -5.33 -19.69
N THR A 191 -14.20 -5.44 -21.02
CA THR A 191 -15.38 -6.00 -21.71
C THR A 191 -15.47 -7.52 -21.67
N ALA A 192 -14.35 -8.21 -21.44
CA ALA A 192 -14.30 -9.68 -21.34
C ALA A 192 -14.70 -10.20 -19.95
N ILE A 193 -14.72 -9.35 -18.91
CA ILE A 193 -15.21 -9.72 -17.58
C ILE A 193 -16.71 -10.09 -17.68
N PRO A 194 -17.15 -11.29 -17.23
CA PRO A 194 -18.51 -11.76 -17.41
C PRO A 194 -19.57 -10.80 -16.82
N PRO A 195 -20.73 -10.58 -17.48
CA PRO A 195 -21.76 -9.65 -17.01
C PRO A 195 -22.15 -9.85 -15.54
N ALA A 196 -22.35 -11.10 -15.10
CA ALA A 196 -22.69 -11.42 -13.71
C ALA A 196 -21.63 -10.93 -12.69
N VAL A 197 -20.35 -10.90 -13.05
CA VAL A 197 -19.28 -10.33 -12.20
C VAL A 197 -19.37 -8.80 -12.16
N ARG A 198 -19.68 -8.18 -13.31
CA ARG A 198 -19.87 -6.72 -13.44
C ARG A 198 -21.11 -6.22 -12.68
N ASP A 199 -22.16 -7.04 -12.62
CA ASP A 199 -23.38 -6.78 -11.84
C ASP A 199 -23.14 -7.03 -10.34
N ARG A 200 -22.48 -8.14 -9.95
CA ARG A 200 -22.03 -8.43 -8.57
C ARG A 200 -21.24 -7.26 -7.97
N GLU A 201 -20.32 -6.70 -8.74
CA GLU A 201 -19.46 -5.58 -8.34
C GLU A 201 -20.09 -4.20 -8.62
N GLY A 202 -21.31 -4.16 -9.15
CA GLY A 202 -22.12 -2.94 -9.32
C GLY A 202 -21.71 -1.99 -10.44
N TRP A 203 -20.73 -2.32 -11.28
CA TRP A 203 -20.18 -1.45 -12.33
C TRP A 203 -20.66 -1.76 -13.75
N SER A 204 -21.67 -2.60 -13.95
CA SER A 204 -22.20 -2.93 -15.28
C SER A 204 -22.65 -1.71 -16.11
N THR A 205 -23.03 -0.60 -15.44
CA THR A 205 -23.38 0.69 -16.07
C THR A 205 -22.22 1.67 -16.27
N THR A 206 -21.00 1.34 -15.81
CA THR A 206 -19.82 2.23 -15.89
C THR A 206 -19.38 2.47 -17.32
N LYS A 207 -19.19 3.74 -17.68
CA LYS A 207 -18.77 4.16 -19.04
C LYS A 207 -17.25 4.33 -19.10
N PHE A 208 -16.62 3.54 -19.96
CA PHE A 208 -15.20 3.67 -20.30
C PHE A 208 -15.04 4.62 -21.51
N GLY A 209 -13.99 5.44 -21.51
CA GLY A 209 -13.61 6.27 -22.65
C GLY A 209 -12.09 6.34 -22.80
N ILE A 210 -11.59 6.43 -24.04
CA ILE A 210 -10.18 6.65 -24.34
C ILE A 210 -10.00 8.11 -24.79
N LEU A 211 -8.91 8.75 -24.35
CA LEU A 211 -8.42 10.02 -24.89
C LEU A 211 -6.96 9.86 -25.34
N THR A 212 -6.62 10.34 -26.54
CA THR A 212 -5.26 10.40 -27.07
C THR A 212 -4.98 11.77 -27.69
N PRO A 213 -3.72 12.23 -27.81
CA PRO A 213 -3.37 13.54 -28.41
C PRO A 213 -3.88 13.78 -29.85
N THR A 214 -4.34 12.73 -30.52
CA THR A 214 -4.95 12.76 -31.87
C THR A 214 -6.43 13.18 -31.88
N PHE A 215 -7.07 13.34 -30.73
CA PHE A 215 -8.47 13.81 -30.65
C PHE A 215 -8.56 15.32 -30.84
N HIS A 216 -9.62 15.79 -31.53
CA HIS A 216 -9.98 17.20 -31.54
C HIS A 216 -10.20 17.70 -30.10
N GLU A 217 -9.77 18.94 -29.81
CA GLU A 217 -9.85 19.54 -28.47
C GLU A 217 -9.17 18.73 -27.34
N TYR A 218 -8.16 17.91 -27.64
CA TYR A 218 -7.43 17.08 -26.66
C TYR A 218 -7.11 17.82 -25.35
N GLU A 219 -6.51 19.02 -25.41
CA GLU A 219 -6.16 19.80 -24.22
C GLU A 219 -7.38 20.22 -23.37
N ARG A 220 -8.52 20.50 -24.02
CA ARG A 220 -9.77 20.82 -23.31
C ARG A 220 -10.33 19.57 -22.63
N LEU A 221 -10.33 18.44 -23.34
CA LEU A 221 -10.82 17.15 -22.84
C LEU A 221 -9.94 16.59 -21.70
N LEU A 222 -8.61 16.71 -21.83
CA LEU A 222 -7.64 16.38 -20.78
C LEU A 222 -7.92 17.19 -19.51
N LYS A 223 -8.02 18.51 -19.65
CA LYS A 223 -8.33 19.45 -18.56
C LYS A 223 -9.69 19.19 -17.91
N GLU A 224 -10.69 18.79 -18.69
CA GLU A 224 -12.02 18.41 -18.21
C GLU A 224 -11.99 17.08 -17.42
N GLN A 225 -11.37 16.03 -17.98
CA GLN A 225 -11.28 14.70 -17.36
C GLN A 225 -10.45 14.72 -16.06
N VAL A 226 -9.27 15.35 -16.08
CA VAL A 226 -8.39 15.51 -14.91
C VAL A 226 -9.10 16.29 -13.80
N ARG A 227 -9.79 17.40 -14.10
CA ARG A 227 -10.56 18.16 -13.10
C ARG A 227 -11.79 17.40 -12.59
N GLY A 228 -12.50 16.70 -13.47
CA GLY A 228 -13.71 15.95 -13.12
C GLY A 228 -13.46 14.72 -12.23
N SER A 229 -12.25 14.18 -12.26
CA SER A 229 -11.85 12.98 -11.51
C SER A 229 -12.00 13.11 -9.99
N ASP A 230 -12.38 12.01 -9.33
CA ASP A 230 -12.24 11.78 -7.88
C ASP A 230 -10.92 11.07 -7.57
N VAL A 231 -10.46 10.21 -8.50
CA VAL A 231 -9.20 9.48 -8.43
C VAL A 231 -8.45 9.62 -9.76
N ILE A 232 -7.15 9.89 -9.69
CA ILE A 232 -6.24 9.97 -10.84
C ILE A 232 -5.14 8.92 -10.62
N TYR A 233 -4.97 8.00 -11.56
CA TYR A 233 -3.90 7.00 -11.58
C TYR A 233 -2.89 7.35 -12.68
N CYS A 234 -1.62 7.51 -12.32
CA CYS A 234 -0.50 7.73 -13.23
C CYS A 234 0.33 6.44 -13.28
N CYS A 235 0.22 5.71 -14.40
CA CYS A 235 0.73 4.35 -14.56
C CYS A 235 1.64 4.22 -15.79
N THR A 236 2.51 5.21 -16.02
CA THR A 236 3.37 5.32 -17.21
C THR A 236 4.86 5.54 -16.86
N PRO A 237 5.79 4.91 -17.60
CA PRO A 237 7.21 5.29 -17.55
C PRO A 237 7.39 6.59 -18.35
N SER A 238 6.98 7.72 -17.76
CA SER A 238 7.13 9.04 -18.37
C SER A 238 8.40 9.74 -17.88
N ARG A 239 9.06 10.49 -18.78
CA ARG A 239 10.15 11.43 -18.47
C ARG A 239 9.65 12.89 -18.42
N LYS A 240 8.34 13.10 -18.59
CA LYS A 240 7.67 14.40 -18.65
C LYS A 240 6.31 14.34 -17.97
N ASP A 241 5.97 15.44 -17.31
CA ASP A 241 4.71 15.75 -16.63
C ASP A 241 3.51 15.34 -17.53
N LEU A 242 2.55 14.59 -16.98
CA LEU A 242 1.44 14.03 -17.75
C LEU A 242 0.34 15.04 -18.10
N PHE A 243 0.29 16.15 -17.38
CA PHE A 243 -0.66 17.23 -17.54
C PHE A 243 -0.08 18.52 -16.94
N ASP A 244 -0.48 19.69 -17.46
CA ASP A 244 -0.02 20.97 -16.93
C ASP A 244 -0.51 21.23 -15.48
N ALA A 245 0.37 21.78 -14.64
CA ALA A 245 0.08 22.03 -13.23
C ALA A 245 -1.16 22.89 -13.01
N SER A 246 -1.39 23.92 -13.86
CA SER A 246 -2.51 24.87 -13.69
C SER A 246 -3.87 24.18 -13.75
N ILE A 247 -3.97 23.00 -14.34
CA ILE A 247 -5.20 22.20 -14.39
C ILE A 247 -5.71 21.90 -12.96
N LEU A 248 -4.79 21.63 -12.02
CA LEU A 248 -5.11 21.29 -10.62
C LEU A 248 -4.71 22.38 -9.60
N THR A 249 -3.70 23.21 -9.86
CA THR A 249 -3.26 24.26 -8.91
C THR A 249 -4.10 25.55 -8.98
N SER A 250 -4.75 25.82 -10.11
CA SER A 250 -5.70 26.95 -10.21
C SER A 250 -6.92 26.78 -9.30
N HIS A 251 -7.57 27.89 -8.94
CA HIS A 251 -8.76 27.93 -8.07
C HIS A 251 -9.81 26.86 -8.43
N GLU A 252 -10.17 26.75 -9.71
CA GLU A 252 -11.13 25.74 -10.20
C GLU A 252 -10.64 24.30 -10.10
N GLY A 253 -9.32 24.08 -10.19
CA GLY A 253 -8.71 22.77 -9.92
C GLY A 253 -8.84 22.37 -8.45
N ARG A 254 -8.59 23.32 -7.53
CA ARG A 254 -8.56 23.12 -6.08
C ARG A 254 -9.92 22.96 -5.41
N LYS A 255 -11.03 23.31 -6.08
CA LYS A 255 -12.42 23.16 -5.56
C LYS A 255 -12.83 21.73 -5.18
N LYS A 256 -12.07 20.71 -5.58
CA LYS A 256 -12.38 19.29 -5.36
C LYS A 256 -11.13 18.55 -4.87
N GLY A 257 -11.25 17.87 -3.73
CA GLY A 257 -10.23 16.94 -3.28
C GLY A 257 -10.21 15.65 -4.10
N ARG A 258 -9.03 15.11 -4.37
CA ARG A 258 -8.80 13.91 -5.20
C ARG A 258 -7.74 13.01 -4.59
N LEU A 259 -7.80 11.72 -4.87
CA LEU A 259 -6.67 10.81 -4.69
C LEU A 259 -5.86 10.77 -5.99
N ILE A 260 -4.57 11.10 -5.95
CA ILE A 260 -3.66 11.17 -7.10
C ILE A 260 -2.53 10.17 -6.85
N VAL A 261 -2.42 9.13 -7.65
CA VAL A 261 -1.54 7.98 -7.43
C VAL A 261 -0.51 7.92 -8.54
N ALA A 262 0.78 8.04 -8.23
CA ALA A 262 1.86 8.00 -9.20
C ALA A 262 2.79 6.80 -8.96
N VAL A 263 2.76 5.85 -9.89
CA VAL A 263 3.39 4.51 -9.78
C VAL A 263 4.21 4.13 -11.01
N GLY A 264 4.15 4.92 -12.09
CA GLY A 264 4.91 4.68 -13.32
C GLY A 264 6.28 5.33 -13.33
N SER A 265 6.49 6.42 -12.57
CA SER A 265 7.81 7.02 -12.33
C SER A 265 8.58 6.29 -11.21
N TYR A 266 9.62 5.51 -11.56
CA TYR A 266 10.42 4.74 -10.59
C TYR A 266 11.94 4.92 -10.74
N THR A 267 12.40 5.95 -11.46
CA THR A 267 13.82 6.34 -11.51
C THR A 267 13.97 7.86 -11.43
N PRO A 268 15.14 8.41 -11.04
CA PRO A 268 15.36 9.85 -10.89
C PRO A 268 15.10 10.70 -12.15
N HIS A 269 15.09 10.07 -13.33
CA HIS A 269 14.83 10.73 -14.62
C HIS A 269 13.40 10.53 -15.12
N MET A 270 12.56 9.81 -14.37
CA MET A 270 11.13 9.68 -14.64
C MET A 270 10.33 10.69 -13.80
N ARG A 271 9.35 11.33 -14.43
CA ARG A 271 8.41 12.27 -13.81
C ARG A 271 7.04 12.08 -14.46
N GLU A 272 6.01 11.88 -13.65
CA GLU A 272 4.61 11.79 -14.05
C GLU A 272 3.80 13.00 -13.54
N LEU A 273 4.03 13.42 -12.30
CA LEU A 273 3.37 14.57 -11.69
C LEU A 273 4.20 15.86 -11.85
N PRO A 274 3.56 17.02 -12.09
CA PRO A 274 4.26 18.28 -12.20
C PRO A 274 4.70 18.84 -10.84
N GLU A 275 5.91 19.39 -10.78
CA GLU A 275 6.57 19.84 -9.53
C GLU A 275 5.71 20.86 -8.75
N ALA A 276 5.06 21.79 -9.43
CA ALA A 276 4.20 22.79 -8.80
C ALA A 276 2.94 22.21 -8.12
N LEU A 277 2.49 21.00 -8.50
CA LEU A 277 1.44 20.28 -7.79
C LEU A 277 1.96 19.70 -6.47
N LEU A 278 3.17 19.14 -6.47
CA LEU A 278 3.83 18.58 -5.29
C LEU A 278 4.19 19.68 -4.29
N ILE A 279 4.78 20.79 -4.76
CA ILE A 279 5.08 21.98 -3.96
C ILE A 279 3.79 22.58 -3.37
N GLN A 280 2.68 22.59 -4.10
CA GLN A 280 1.40 23.01 -3.53
C GLN A 280 0.89 22.04 -2.45
N ALA A 281 1.05 20.73 -2.67
CA ALA A 281 0.64 19.71 -1.71
C ALA A 281 1.44 19.75 -0.39
N THR A 282 2.61 20.41 -0.35
CA THR A 282 3.47 20.46 0.85
C THR A 282 3.59 21.85 1.49
N LYS A 283 2.73 22.80 1.09
CA LYS A 283 2.58 24.09 1.78
C LYS A 283 1.96 23.89 3.15
N GLN A 284 2.75 24.16 4.19
CA GLN A 284 2.26 24.25 5.56
C GLN A 284 1.41 25.51 5.73
N HIS A 285 0.40 25.45 6.60
CA HIS A 285 -0.35 26.63 7.02
C HIS A 285 0.45 27.42 8.06
N ASP A 286 0.80 28.67 7.75
CA ASP A 286 1.11 29.65 8.79
C ASP A 286 -0.13 29.81 9.68
N GLY A 287 -0.05 29.33 10.92
CA GLY A 287 -1.19 29.17 11.85
C GLY A 287 -1.88 30.44 12.33
N ASN A 288 -1.72 31.57 11.62
CA ASN A 288 -2.10 32.91 12.06
C ASN A 288 -3.18 33.59 11.19
N ARG A 289 -3.86 32.84 10.30
CA ARG A 289 -5.02 33.34 9.51
C ARG A 289 -6.26 32.47 9.66
N ARG A 290 -7.17 32.88 10.56
CA ARG A 290 -8.51 32.30 10.74
C ARG A 290 -9.44 32.65 9.57
N HIS A 291 -9.27 32.00 8.42
CA HIS A 291 -10.21 32.13 7.31
C HIS A 291 -11.47 31.30 7.53
N PHE A 292 -12.55 31.95 8.01
CA PHE A 292 -13.89 31.38 8.12
C PHE A 292 -14.56 31.20 6.74
N HIS A 293 -13.98 30.35 5.89
CA HIS A 293 -14.56 30.00 4.58
C HIS A 293 -14.79 28.49 4.45
N LYS A 294 -15.96 28.13 3.91
CA LYS A 294 -16.47 26.77 3.79
C LYS A 294 -15.86 26.04 2.57
N HIS A 295 -14.53 26.01 2.50
CA HIS A 295 -13.75 25.58 1.32
C HIS A 295 -12.67 24.58 1.73
N ALA A 296 -12.13 23.83 0.76
CA ALA A 296 -11.10 22.83 1.02
C ALA A 296 -9.81 23.47 1.56
N GLU A 297 -9.28 22.92 2.64
CA GLU A 297 -8.09 23.42 3.33
C GLU A 297 -6.87 23.37 2.40
N GLU A 298 -6.06 24.45 2.39
CA GLU A 298 -5.05 24.66 1.34
C GLU A 298 -3.73 23.87 1.51
N ALA A 299 -3.70 22.88 2.42
CA ALA A 299 -2.58 21.97 2.61
C ALA A 299 -2.87 20.58 2.04
N GLY A 300 -1.87 19.98 1.40
CA GLY A 300 -1.90 18.59 0.96
C GLY A 300 -1.23 17.65 1.97
N VAL A 301 -1.17 16.37 1.60
CA VAL A 301 -0.22 15.38 2.14
C VAL A 301 0.28 14.56 0.95
N ILE A 302 1.60 14.37 0.88
CA ILE A 302 2.22 13.40 -0.01
C ILE A 302 2.48 12.13 0.80
N VAL A 303 1.65 11.12 0.57
CA VAL A 303 1.82 9.77 1.10
C VAL A 303 2.82 9.01 0.24
N VAL A 304 3.68 8.22 0.87
CA VAL A 304 4.74 7.46 0.18
C VAL A 304 4.74 6.00 0.62
N ASP A 305 5.27 5.09 -0.20
CA ASP A 305 5.49 3.70 0.24
C ASP A 305 6.76 3.54 1.10
N THR A 306 7.76 4.42 0.90
CA THR A 306 8.90 4.59 1.80
C THR A 306 9.53 5.98 1.63
N LEU A 307 9.99 6.60 2.72
CA LEU A 307 10.75 7.84 2.68
C LEU A 307 12.08 7.67 1.92
N ASP A 308 12.89 6.68 2.30
CA ASP A 308 14.23 6.48 1.74
C ASP A 308 14.19 6.16 0.24
N GLY A 309 13.24 5.34 -0.19
CA GLY A 309 13.07 4.96 -1.59
C GLY A 309 12.65 6.14 -2.47
N VAL A 310 11.62 6.92 -2.10
CA VAL A 310 11.18 8.02 -2.97
C VAL A 310 12.21 9.14 -3.07
N LEU A 311 12.98 9.41 -2.01
CA LEU A 311 14.04 10.42 -2.00
C LEU A 311 15.24 10.03 -2.89
N LYS A 312 15.40 8.74 -3.20
CA LYS A 312 16.44 8.21 -4.10
C LYS A 312 15.94 7.90 -5.51
N GLU A 313 14.66 7.59 -5.69
CA GLU A 313 14.14 7.01 -6.94
C GLU A 313 12.98 7.79 -7.58
N ALA A 314 12.22 8.60 -6.85
CA ALA A 314 11.08 9.33 -7.41
C ALA A 314 11.52 10.68 -7.98
N GLY A 315 11.88 10.72 -9.27
CA GLY A 315 12.39 11.93 -9.94
C GLY A 315 11.52 13.19 -9.78
N GLU A 316 10.21 13.04 -9.64
CA GLU A 316 9.28 14.16 -9.38
C GLU A 316 9.37 14.73 -7.95
N ILE A 317 9.61 13.88 -6.93
CA ILE A 317 9.86 14.30 -5.54
C ILE A 317 11.22 15.00 -5.44
N ILE A 318 12.23 14.42 -6.10
CA ILE A 318 13.61 14.94 -6.16
C ILE A 318 13.66 16.30 -6.85
N ALA A 319 13.01 16.45 -8.01
CA ALA A 319 12.96 17.71 -8.76
C ALA A 319 12.21 18.81 -7.99
N ALA A 320 11.08 18.46 -7.36
CA ALA A 320 10.31 19.37 -6.51
C ALA A 320 10.99 19.72 -5.16
N ARG A 321 12.12 19.06 -4.83
CA ARG A 321 12.90 19.24 -3.59
C ARG A 321 12.07 19.10 -2.31
N ILE A 322 11.16 18.12 -2.29
CA ILE A 322 10.33 17.85 -1.13
C ILE A 322 11.18 17.22 -0.01
N ASN A 323 11.07 17.73 1.20
CA ASN A 323 11.83 17.28 2.36
C ASN A 323 11.15 16.08 3.04
N PRO A 324 11.88 15.21 3.78
CA PRO A 324 11.29 14.04 4.44
C PRO A 324 10.14 14.39 5.38
N ASN A 325 10.24 15.52 6.10
CA ASN A 325 9.20 16.03 7.01
C ASN A 325 7.98 16.67 6.32
N GLN A 326 7.88 16.56 4.99
CA GLN A 326 6.72 16.95 4.18
C GLN A 326 6.05 15.73 3.51
N LEU A 327 6.56 14.52 3.82
CA LEU A 327 6.07 13.23 3.37
C LEU A 327 5.52 12.45 4.58
N VAL A 328 4.67 11.45 4.34
CA VAL A 328 4.16 10.53 5.38
C VAL A 328 4.16 9.12 4.80
N GLU A 329 4.64 8.10 5.51
CA GLU A 329 4.58 6.74 5.00
C GLU A 329 3.15 6.16 5.05
N LEU A 330 2.83 5.32 4.07
CA LEU A 330 1.52 4.66 4.01
C LEU A 330 1.26 3.79 5.25
N GLY A 331 2.30 3.19 5.84
CA GLY A 331 2.23 2.40 7.07
C GLY A 331 1.71 3.18 8.28
N GLU A 332 2.12 4.45 8.42
CA GLU A 332 1.61 5.34 9.49
C GLU A 332 0.09 5.58 9.36
N LEU A 333 -0.42 5.66 8.12
CA LEU A 333 -1.80 6.09 7.84
C LEU A 333 -2.83 4.95 7.82
N VAL A 334 -2.41 3.71 7.60
CA VAL A 334 -3.35 2.58 7.43
C VAL A 334 -4.01 2.12 8.73
N MET A 335 -3.41 2.38 9.90
CA MET A 335 -3.95 1.94 11.20
C MET A 335 -4.71 3.01 12.00
N LEU A 336 -4.83 4.25 11.51
CA LEU A 336 -5.60 5.38 12.09
C LEU A 336 -7.13 5.14 12.25
N ASN A 337 -7.60 3.90 12.10
CA ASN A 337 -8.97 3.48 12.35
C ASN A 337 -9.07 2.24 13.25
N ARG A 338 -7.98 1.49 13.49
CA ARG A 338 -8.00 0.41 14.50
C ARG A 338 -8.07 1.02 15.90
N LEU A 339 -7.14 1.91 16.23
CA LEU A 339 -7.10 2.65 17.49
C LEU A 339 -8.43 3.36 17.79
N ALA A 340 -9.01 4.06 16.81
CA ALA A 340 -10.28 4.77 16.99
C ALA A 340 -11.50 3.85 17.22
N VAL A 341 -11.50 2.63 16.68
CA VAL A 341 -12.56 1.63 16.90
C VAL A 341 -12.33 0.89 18.22
N GLU A 342 -11.11 0.44 18.48
CA GLU A 342 -10.70 -0.26 19.71
C GLU A 342 -10.90 0.61 20.95
N GLU A 343 -10.58 1.90 20.91
CA GLU A 343 -10.97 2.85 21.97
C GLU A 343 -12.49 2.93 22.14
N SER A 344 -13.26 2.94 21.05
CA SER A 344 -14.72 3.10 21.12
C SER A 344 -15.43 1.87 21.69
N GLU A 345 -14.95 0.66 21.39
CA GLU A 345 -15.45 -0.58 22.00
C GLU A 345 -15.03 -0.67 23.48
N ALA A 346 -13.77 -0.32 23.80
CA ALA A 346 -13.27 -0.27 25.17
C ALA A 346 -13.93 0.81 26.06
N THR A 347 -14.55 1.83 25.45
CA THR A 347 -15.28 2.91 26.17
C THR A 347 -16.77 2.57 26.37
N THR A 348 -17.22 1.35 26.05
CA THR A 348 -18.60 0.92 26.31
C THR A 348 -18.84 0.82 27.83
N PRO A 349 -19.72 1.64 28.45
CA PRO A 349 -19.90 1.60 29.90
C PRO A 349 -20.65 0.33 30.30
N ILE A 350 -20.02 -0.48 31.17
CA ILE A 350 -20.64 -1.66 31.78
C ILE A 350 -21.92 -1.22 32.49
N CYS A 351 -23.05 -1.84 32.13
CA CYS A 351 -24.35 -1.55 32.73
C CYS A 351 -24.32 -1.88 34.22
N GLN A 352 -24.42 -0.84 35.07
CA GLN A 352 -24.34 -0.98 36.51
C GLN A 352 -25.63 -1.59 37.07
N THR A 353 -25.52 -2.76 37.69
CA THR A 353 -26.58 -3.29 38.56
C THR A 353 -26.73 -2.43 39.80
N PRO A 354 -27.97 -2.14 40.26
CA PRO A 354 -28.20 -1.29 41.43
C PRO A 354 -27.79 -2.01 42.74
N PRO A 355 -27.39 -1.26 43.78
CA PRO A 355 -26.97 -1.82 45.07
C PRO A 355 -28.16 -2.41 45.86
N ALA A 356 -27.88 -3.43 46.66
CA ALA A 356 -28.86 -4.06 47.53
C ALA A 356 -29.09 -3.29 48.84
N THR A 357 -30.31 -3.34 49.37
CA THR A 357 -30.68 -2.90 50.73
C THR A 357 -30.75 -4.11 51.67
N GLU A 358 -30.44 -3.92 52.96
CA GLU A 358 -30.20 -4.99 53.92
C GLU A 358 -31.46 -5.52 54.64
N HIS A 359 -31.34 -6.77 55.13
CA HIS A 359 -32.01 -7.35 56.31
C HIS A 359 -33.53 -7.71 56.27
N PRO A 360 -34.01 -8.68 57.11
CA PRO A 360 -33.30 -9.80 57.77
C PRO A 360 -34.06 -11.17 57.81
N HIS A 361 -33.37 -12.23 58.29
CA HIS A 361 -33.88 -13.56 58.73
C HIS A 361 -34.58 -14.44 57.65
N ASP A 362 -34.28 -15.75 57.50
CA ASP A 362 -34.55 -16.78 58.52
C ASP A 362 -33.64 -18.06 58.44
N TYR A 363 -34.06 -19.18 59.05
CA TYR A 363 -33.27 -20.33 59.56
C TYR A 363 -32.91 -21.54 58.63
N PHE A 364 -32.12 -22.48 59.22
CA PHE A 364 -31.65 -23.82 58.78
C PHE A 364 -30.47 -23.85 57.77
N ASP A 365 -29.30 -24.48 57.98
CA ASP A 365 -28.83 -25.67 58.74
C ASP A 365 -28.95 -27.04 58.04
N GLN A 366 -27.84 -27.53 57.47
CA GLN A 366 -27.17 -28.82 57.78
C GLN A 366 -26.06 -29.15 56.75
N GLY A 367 -25.05 -29.98 57.11
CA GLY A 367 -24.27 -30.75 56.12
C GLY A 367 -22.73 -30.78 56.22
N ASP A 368 -22.18 -31.39 57.27
CA ASP A 368 -20.76 -31.78 57.43
C ASP A 368 -20.01 -32.30 56.17
N LYS A 369 -18.77 -31.83 55.91
CA LYS A 369 -17.54 -32.67 56.00
C LYS A 369 -16.17 -31.97 55.80
N LYS A 370 -15.19 -32.49 56.56
CA LYS A 370 -13.73 -32.19 56.63
C LYS A 370 -12.97 -32.81 55.42
N LEU A 371 -11.66 -32.66 55.11
CA LEU A 371 -10.39 -32.24 55.78
C LEU A 371 -9.56 -31.33 54.78
N SER A 372 -8.48 -30.58 55.06
CA SER A 372 -7.29 -30.66 55.98
C SER A 372 -6.16 -31.62 55.49
N VAL A 373 -4.82 -31.41 55.62
CA VAL A 373 -3.99 -30.28 56.15
C VAL A 373 -2.46 -30.43 55.84
N SER A 374 -1.72 -29.32 55.68
CA SER A 374 -0.24 -29.10 55.90
C SER A 374 0.88 -29.81 55.10
N THR A 375 2.19 -29.63 55.41
CA THR A 375 3.18 -28.52 55.14
C THR A 375 4.65 -28.98 55.42
N LEU A 376 5.67 -28.25 54.93
CA LEU A 376 7.07 -28.04 55.44
C LEU A 376 8.27 -28.99 55.11
N LEU A 377 9.35 -28.33 54.64
CA LEU A 377 10.81 -28.44 54.97
C LEU A 377 11.71 -29.65 54.58
N GLY A 378 12.93 -29.32 54.08
CA GLY A 378 14.15 -30.19 54.08
C GLY A 378 15.25 -29.78 53.08
N ASP A 379 16.46 -29.43 53.55
CA ASP A 379 17.71 -29.12 52.79
C ASP A 379 18.91 -29.23 53.77
N PRO A 380 20.15 -29.72 53.41
CA PRO A 380 21.24 -28.79 53.01
C PRO A 380 22.50 -29.36 52.24
N ALA A 381 23.28 -28.42 51.65
CA ALA A 381 24.76 -28.44 51.44
C ALA A 381 25.38 -29.40 50.37
N ARG A 382 26.62 -29.20 49.82
CA ARG A 382 27.76 -28.29 50.14
C ARG A 382 28.61 -27.94 48.87
N SER A 383 29.56 -27.00 48.99
CA SER A 383 30.37 -26.34 47.93
C SER A 383 31.89 -26.69 48.03
N PRO A 384 32.92 -26.00 47.45
CA PRO A 384 33.05 -24.73 46.68
C PRO A 384 33.46 -24.97 45.18
N THR A 385 34.11 -24.15 44.33
CA THR A 385 34.95 -22.90 44.35
C THR A 385 34.90 -22.29 42.90
N SER A 386 35.51 -21.18 42.43
CA SER A 386 36.52 -20.18 42.88
C SER A 386 36.36 -18.80 42.17
N SER A 387 37.42 -17.98 42.03
CA SER A 387 37.45 -16.59 41.47
C SER A 387 38.91 -16.23 41.03
N PRO A 388 39.31 -15.01 40.58
CA PRO A 388 38.63 -13.69 40.43
C PRO A 388 38.55 -13.21 38.95
N GLY A 389 38.08 -12.01 38.58
CA GLY A 389 37.47 -10.90 39.34
C GLY A 389 38.22 -9.55 39.23
N GLY A 390 37.53 -8.46 38.86
CA GLY A 390 38.07 -7.08 38.77
C GLY A 390 36.99 -6.03 38.48
N HIS A 391 37.12 -4.80 38.99
CA HIS A 391 36.06 -3.76 38.98
C HIS A 391 36.42 -2.50 38.18
N SER A 392 35.40 -1.89 37.56
CA SER A 392 35.33 -0.44 37.35
C SER A 392 33.89 0.05 37.60
N ARG A 393 33.72 1.33 37.97
CA ARG A 393 32.43 1.97 38.30
C ARG A 393 32.16 3.13 37.34
N MET A 394 30.91 3.28 36.89
CA MET A 394 30.33 4.56 36.45
C MET A 394 28.87 4.67 36.95
N PRO A 395 28.32 5.88 37.14
CA PRO A 395 27.13 6.09 37.96
C PRO A 395 25.80 5.96 37.21
N SER A 396 24.76 5.52 37.91
CA SER A 396 23.37 5.63 37.49
C SER A 396 22.80 7.01 37.81
N LEU A 397 22.23 7.68 36.81
CA LEU A 397 21.46 8.92 36.98
C LEU A 397 19.95 8.59 37.09
N PRO A 398 19.26 8.99 38.17
CA PRO A 398 17.82 8.78 38.29
C PRO A 398 17.06 9.84 37.48
N MET A 399 16.63 9.49 36.27
CA MET A 399 15.74 10.36 35.48
C MET A 399 14.32 10.39 36.11
N PRO A 400 13.79 11.56 36.49
CA PRO A 400 12.48 11.66 37.13
C PRO A 400 11.36 11.53 36.11
N PHE A 401 10.78 10.34 35.97
CA PHE A 401 9.55 10.12 35.20
C PHE A 401 8.34 10.78 35.90
N ARG A 402 8.22 12.09 35.69
CA ARG A 402 7.16 12.94 36.22
C ARG A 402 5.84 12.59 35.52
N LYS A 403 4.92 11.93 36.22
CA LYS A 403 3.56 11.64 35.72
C LYS A 403 2.79 12.94 35.45
N SER A 404 2.81 13.42 34.20
CA SER A 404 1.80 14.34 33.65
C SER A 404 0.61 13.50 33.17
N SER A 405 -0.49 13.45 33.92
CA SER A 405 -1.61 14.41 33.85
C SER A 405 -2.39 14.30 32.54
N SER A 406 -3.64 13.84 32.65
CA SER A 406 -4.52 13.38 31.57
C SER A 406 -5.10 14.52 30.71
N SER A 407 -4.25 15.17 29.91
CA SER A 407 -4.65 16.31 29.06
C SER A 407 -4.03 16.33 27.65
N SER A 408 -3.35 15.25 27.20
CA SER A 408 -2.75 15.15 25.86
C SER A 408 -3.70 14.55 24.81
N SER A 409 -4.41 13.48 25.18
CA SER A 409 -5.25 12.67 24.28
C SER A 409 -6.28 13.51 23.53
N ASP A 410 -6.90 14.48 24.21
CA ASP A 410 -7.92 15.36 23.62
C ASP A 410 -7.36 16.33 22.55
N GLY A 411 -6.04 16.50 22.47
CA GLY A 411 -5.34 17.23 21.40
C GLY A 411 -4.84 16.33 20.27
N GLU A 412 -4.46 15.08 20.57
CA GLU A 412 -3.98 14.09 19.61
C GLU A 412 -5.16 13.51 18.81
N LYS A 413 -6.22 13.10 19.49
CA LYS A 413 -7.46 12.60 18.88
C LYS A 413 -8.04 13.60 17.89
N LYS A 414 -8.03 14.90 18.19
CA LYS A 414 -8.49 15.97 17.25
C LYS A 414 -7.62 16.11 15.99
N LYS A 415 -6.32 15.79 16.05
CA LYS A 415 -5.44 15.77 14.86
C LYS A 415 -5.75 14.56 13.98
N GLU A 416 -5.88 13.38 14.59
CA GLU A 416 -6.25 12.13 13.89
C GLU A 416 -7.61 12.28 13.19
N ASP A 417 -8.60 12.82 13.90
CA ASP A 417 -9.94 13.16 13.40
C ASP A 417 -9.87 14.12 12.18
N SER A 418 -8.94 15.08 12.20
CA SER A 418 -8.70 16.00 11.08
C SER A 418 -8.05 15.30 9.89
N LEU A 419 -7.02 14.47 10.13
CA LEU A 419 -6.31 13.70 9.13
C LEU A 419 -7.22 12.65 8.46
N ALA A 420 -8.09 11.99 9.22
CA ALA A 420 -9.07 11.04 8.70
C ALA A 420 -10.10 11.72 7.78
N ARG A 421 -10.67 12.87 8.18
CA ARG A 421 -11.53 13.71 7.30
C ARG A 421 -10.79 14.16 6.05
N TRP A 422 -9.53 14.56 6.20
CA TRP A 422 -8.72 15.05 5.10
C TRP A 422 -8.35 13.95 4.10
N LEU A 423 -7.97 12.74 4.54
CA LEU A 423 -7.74 11.58 3.65
C LEU A 423 -9.00 11.21 2.86
N ARG A 424 -10.17 11.36 3.51
CA ARG A 424 -11.50 11.02 2.98
C ARG A 424 -12.01 12.00 1.92
N ASP A 425 -11.81 13.30 2.12
CA ASP A 425 -12.41 14.37 1.29
C ASP A 425 -11.38 15.30 0.58
N GLY A 426 -10.15 15.42 1.10
CA GLY A 426 -9.08 16.32 0.64
C GLY A 426 -8.28 15.83 -0.58
N THR A 427 -7.11 16.43 -0.85
CA THR A 427 -6.25 16.09 -2.02
C THR A 427 -5.02 15.28 -1.61
N VAL A 428 -5.13 13.96 -1.68
CA VAL A 428 -4.06 13.02 -1.35
C VAL A 428 -3.21 12.76 -2.58
N VAL A 429 -1.90 13.00 -2.49
CA VAL A 429 -0.93 12.48 -3.46
C VAL A 429 -0.32 11.22 -2.86
N TYR A 430 -0.27 10.12 -3.61
CA TYR A 430 0.42 8.89 -3.25
C TYR A 430 1.52 8.61 -4.27
N LYS A 431 2.78 8.66 -3.83
CA LYS A 431 3.94 8.36 -4.68
C LYS A 431 4.55 7.04 -4.24
N SER A 432 4.61 6.07 -5.16
CA SER A 432 5.22 4.76 -4.90
C SER A 432 6.33 4.45 -5.90
N VAL A 433 7.40 3.82 -5.40
CA VAL A 433 8.53 3.27 -6.18
C VAL A 433 8.66 1.75 -6.01
N GLY A 434 7.95 1.19 -5.04
CA GLY A 434 7.67 -0.22 -4.83
C GLY A 434 8.70 -0.92 -3.95
N LEU A 435 8.29 -1.30 -2.74
CA LEU A 435 9.07 -2.13 -1.82
C LEU A 435 9.01 -3.63 -2.16
N GLY A 436 10.02 -4.39 -1.75
CA GLY A 436 10.04 -5.85 -1.78
C GLY A 436 9.10 -6.48 -0.75
N ILE A 437 8.87 -5.84 0.40
CA ILE A 437 7.86 -6.26 1.40
C ILE A 437 6.50 -6.50 0.73
N MET A 438 6.08 -5.59 -0.18
CA MET A 438 4.81 -5.72 -0.90
C MET A 438 4.76 -6.94 -1.84
N ASP A 439 5.91 -7.38 -2.35
CA ASP A 439 6.00 -8.58 -3.20
C ASP A 439 6.01 -9.87 -2.35
N LEU A 440 6.64 -9.82 -1.16
CA LEU A 440 6.66 -10.92 -0.19
C LEU A 440 5.27 -11.22 0.37
N VAL A 441 4.63 -10.27 1.07
CA VAL A 441 3.41 -10.59 1.85
C VAL A 441 2.19 -10.86 0.96
N VAL A 442 2.06 -10.12 -0.15
CA VAL A 442 1.00 -10.37 -1.15
C VAL A 442 1.28 -11.68 -1.91
N GLY A 443 2.54 -12.00 -2.20
CA GLY A 443 2.90 -13.29 -2.79
C GLY A 443 2.67 -14.47 -1.83
N MET A 444 2.94 -14.30 -0.54
CA MET A 444 2.67 -15.29 0.50
C MET A 444 1.17 -15.57 0.62
N GLN A 445 0.33 -14.52 0.68
CA GLN A 445 -1.13 -14.67 0.67
C GLN A 445 -1.65 -15.29 -0.63
N LEU A 446 -1.02 -14.99 -1.76
CA LEU A 446 -1.35 -15.61 -3.05
C LEU A 446 -0.97 -17.11 -3.08
N ILE A 447 0.13 -17.54 -2.47
CA ILE A 447 0.46 -18.97 -2.33
C ILE A 447 -0.55 -19.68 -1.42
N LYS A 448 -0.91 -19.07 -0.27
CA LYS A 448 -1.95 -19.58 0.64
C LYS A 448 -3.28 -19.81 -0.11
N LEU A 449 -3.72 -18.82 -0.90
CA LEU A 449 -4.96 -18.87 -1.68
C LEU A 449 -4.90 -19.80 -2.90
N ALA A 450 -3.76 -19.86 -3.59
CA ALA A 450 -3.58 -20.78 -4.72
C ALA A 450 -3.70 -22.24 -4.26
N ARG A 451 -3.10 -22.57 -3.10
CA ARG A 451 -3.21 -23.91 -2.49
C ARG A 451 -4.65 -24.27 -2.13
N SER A 452 -5.41 -23.39 -1.48
CA SER A 452 -6.80 -23.67 -1.12
C SER A 452 -7.73 -23.80 -2.33
N LYS A 453 -7.45 -23.08 -3.43
CA LYS A 453 -8.18 -23.21 -4.71
C LYS A 453 -7.66 -24.32 -5.63
N GLY A 454 -6.63 -25.08 -5.22
CA GLY A 454 -6.03 -26.17 -6.02
C GLY A 454 -5.29 -25.71 -7.28
N ILE A 455 -4.84 -24.45 -7.32
CA ILE A 455 -4.19 -23.82 -8.48
C ILE A 455 -2.67 -23.76 -8.27
N GLY A 456 -1.92 -23.99 -9.35
CA GLY A 456 -0.45 -23.96 -9.35
C GLY A 456 0.17 -25.35 -9.36
N THR A 457 1.40 -25.44 -9.85
CA THR A 457 2.16 -26.71 -9.84
C THR A 457 2.77 -26.90 -8.47
N GLN A 458 2.47 -28.03 -7.83
CA GLN A 458 3.07 -28.42 -6.55
C GLN A 458 4.27 -29.32 -6.82
N ILE A 459 5.41 -29.02 -6.20
CA ILE A 459 6.66 -29.78 -6.31
C ILE A 459 7.04 -30.26 -4.91
N GLU A 460 6.91 -31.57 -4.69
CA GLU A 460 7.24 -32.21 -3.41
C GLU A 460 8.74 -32.51 -3.30
N GLY A 461 9.28 -32.46 -2.08
CA GLY A 461 10.69 -32.79 -1.81
C GLY A 461 11.70 -31.70 -2.18
N PHE A 462 11.21 -30.51 -2.57
CA PHE A 462 11.97 -29.26 -2.68
C PHE A 462 12.11 -28.59 -1.29
#